data_AF-A0A534HHB3-F1
#
_entry.id   AF-A0A534HHB3-F1
#
_cell.length_a   1.000
_cell.length_b   1.000
_cell.length_c   1.000
_cell.angle_alpha   90.00
_cell.angle_beta   90.00
_cell.angle_gamma   90.00
#
_symmetry.space_group_name_H-M   'P 1'
#
loop_
_entity.id
_entity.type
_entity.pdbx_description
1 polymer ?
#
loop_
_entity_poly.entity_id
_entity_poly.type
_entity_poly.pdbx_seq_one_letter_code
_entity_poly.pdbx_strand_id
1 'polypeptide(L)'
;MLGFTGLLTGCGSHSTASLGTPVITLSDTSGDFAAYRVAINPPITLTDSNGVPETLLLYQTTPESVDLAALTDLTELLGVPAVRAGTYKSATLTLDYTSASIWVNINGQAVLATPVSSTGTALTTTTLTITFDTGHPLVITRGKSTRLAIDFDLAASNSINTATTPPTVTVRPFLVMTPAPADATVTRVRGPLVTVQSGSSHYVINVRPLTDLLTTPYGAVIVSTDAQTYFNINGVAYTGAAGLTAMASLTENTATAAYGTLGDLSGNTPGFHATAVYAGTSLESPVADHISGVVSARSGNTLTVHGATFLTPPVFGSASYTASYVNNATVTIGSSTVVSEDGVAASALTPAALSVGQQLDVSGQGSVDSSGNVSLDATACSSAPPCQVRLAPTRIWGTLNSATPGSALLDVLTLGNFAPAGFNFAGTGTGGQDANPSAYALNTGSLDESTVAAGTLLQVDGIVNAFGSAPPDFTATAITAGTATEQRLVVEWINGGLTAPFTSASSAGLVLNVSNADLGTIHEIRTGPPGPANTGPGVRDLTLLPTSPPFTIVGAAQADLRLAIGSASLSTGVSVFNSLSGFATALSSTFKGTNRVYRLVAVGQYNTGTNTFVASRISVALM
;
A
#
# COMPACT_ATOMS: atom_id res chain seq x y z
N MET A 1 59.65 -39.32 21.43
CA MET A 1 59.08 -39.35 22.79
C MET A 1 59.59 -38.11 23.52
N LEU A 2 58.80 -37.04 23.52
CA LEU A 2 58.99 -35.83 24.30
C LEU A 2 57.59 -35.22 24.43
N GLY A 3 57.03 -35.34 25.63
CA GLY A 3 55.68 -34.91 25.95
C GLY A 3 55.61 -33.39 26.03
N PHE A 4 54.55 -32.84 25.44
CA PHE A 4 54.10 -31.49 25.68
C PHE A 4 52.70 -31.56 26.27
N THR A 5 52.62 -31.39 27.59
CA THR A 5 51.40 -31.10 28.34
C THR A 5 50.93 -29.70 27.95
N GLY A 6 49.97 -29.63 27.02
CA GLY A 6 49.21 -28.41 26.71
C GLY A 6 47.96 -28.34 27.57
N LEU A 7 47.84 -27.23 28.30
CA LEU A 7 46.69 -26.88 29.14
C LEU A 7 45.36 -26.94 28.37
N LEU A 8 44.39 -27.67 28.92
CA LEU A 8 42.97 -27.52 28.61
C LEU A 8 42.48 -26.19 29.23
N THR A 9 42.71 -25.07 28.53
CA THR A 9 41.95 -23.84 28.79
C THR A 9 40.55 -24.03 28.23
N GLY A 10 39.58 -24.11 29.13
CA GLY A 10 38.17 -24.28 28.81
C GLY A 10 37.65 -23.19 27.88
N CYS A 11 36.93 -23.60 26.84
CA CYS A 11 36.07 -22.72 26.06
C CYS A 11 35.03 -22.11 27.01
N GLY A 12 35.24 -20.86 27.40
CA GLY A 12 34.22 -20.06 28.07
C GLY A 12 33.01 -19.93 27.16
N SER A 13 31.87 -20.42 27.65
CA SER A 13 30.50 -19.96 27.37
C SER A 13 30.33 -19.04 26.15
N HIS A 14 30.35 -19.60 24.94
CA HIS A 14 29.59 -19.02 23.85
C HIS A 14 28.11 -19.28 24.15
N SER A 15 27.45 -18.34 24.84
CA SER A 15 25.99 -18.30 24.79
C SER A 15 25.62 -18.01 23.33
N THR A 16 25.35 -19.05 22.54
CA THR A 16 24.73 -18.86 21.22
C THR A 16 23.45 -18.08 21.48
N ALA A 17 23.40 -16.83 21.03
CA ALA A 17 22.20 -16.03 21.16
C ALA A 17 21.02 -16.86 20.60
N SER A 18 19.98 -17.03 21.40
CA SER A 18 18.77 -17.70 20.95
C SER A 18 18.07 -16.79 19.95
N LEU A 19 18.00 -17.14 18.68
CA LEU A 19 17.44 -16.28 17.62
C LEU A 19 16.05 -16.76 17.15
N GLY A 20 15.21 -15.81 16.79
CA GLY A 20 13.97 -16.00 16.03
C GLY A 20 13.92 -15.06 14.82
N THR A 21 12.83 -15.11 14.06
CA THR A 21 12.70 -14.40 12.78
C THR A 21 11.48 -13.47 12.74
N PRO A 22 11.60 -12.19 13.09
CA PRO A 22 10.51 -11.25 12.84
C PRO A 22 10.23 -11.13 11.34
N VAL A 23 8.97 -11.22 10.92
CA VAL A 23 8.52 -10.94 9.56
C VAL A 23 7.97 -9.53 9.53
N ILE A 24 8.75 -8.59 9.00
CA ILE A 24 8.42 -7.17 9.02
C ILE A 24 7.61 -6.85 7.78
N THR A 25 6.35 -6.48 7.97
CA THR A 25 5.46 -6.08 6.88
C THR A 25 5.09 -4.61 6.99
N LEU A 26 4.92 -3.95 5.86
CA LEU A 26 4.61 -2.53 5.73
C LEU A 26 3.32 -2.35 4.93
N SER A 27 2.36 -1.63 5.49
CA SER A 27 1.13 -1.22 4.81
C SER A 27 0.82 0.25 5.13
N ASP A 28 -0.16 0.80 4.42
CA ASP A 28 -0.81 2.05 4.78
C ASP A 28 -2.31 1.84 5.00
N THR A 29 -2.86 2.59 5.94
CA THR A 29 -4.28 2.84 6.08
C THR A 29 -4.61 4.07 5.24
N SER A 30 -5.28 3.81 4.11
CA SER A 30 -5.63 4.75 3.03
C SER A 30 -5.65 6.23 3.41
N GLY A 31 -4.98 7.05 2.61
CA GLY A 31 -5.06 8.52 2.61
C GLY A 31 -5.57 9.11 1.29
N ASP A 32 -5.85 10.42 1.27
CA ASP A 32 -6.30 11.15 0.08
C ASP A 32 -5.10 11.64 -0.78
N PHE A 33 -4.18 10.73 -1.10
CA PHE A 33 -2.94 11.01 -1.83
C PHE A 33 -2.89 10.27 -3.16
N ALA A 34 -2.36 10.93 -4.19
CA ALA A 34 -2.01 10.28 -5.45
C ALA A 34 -0.66 9.56 -5.34
N ALA A 35 0.28 10.14 -4.57
CA ALA A 35 1.54 9.53 -4.17
C ALA A 35 2.00 10.13 -2.85
N TYR A 36 2.61 9.33 -1.98
CA TYR A 36 3.21 9.78 -0.72
C TYR A 36 4.59 9.18 -0.58
N ARG A 37 5.59 9.84 -1.19
CA ARG A 37 6.95 9.33 -1.21
C ARG A 37 7.78 9.93 -0.09
N VAL A 38 8.31 9.06 0.75
CA VAL A 38 9.18 9.39 1.90
C VAL A 38 10.27 8.32 2.02
N ALA A 39 11.37 8.61 2.70
CA ALA A 39 12.39 7.61 2.98
C ALA A 39 12.29 7.09 4.42
N ILE A 40 12.52 5.79 4.59
CA ILE A 40 12.66 5.12 5.88
C ILE A 40 14.16 5.01 6.18
N ASN A 41 14.62 5.74 7.19
CA ASN A 41 16.03 5.72 7.61
C ASN A 41 16.33 4.51 8.50
N PRO A 42 17.42 3.78 8.23
CA PRO A 42 17.91 2.77 9.16
C PRO A 42 18.57 3.40 10.41
N PRO A 43 18.65 2.65 11.52
CA PRO A 43 18.04 1.35 11.74
C PRO A 43 16.61 1.45 12.31
N ILE A 44 15.74 0.51 11.91
CA ILE A 44 14.57 0.18 12.73
C ILE A 44 15.06 -0.59 13.97
N THR A 45 14.73 -0.11 15.16
CA THR A 45 15.25 -0.63 16.43
C THR A 45 14.10 -1.08 17.33
N LEU A 46 14.20 -2.27 17.92
CA LEU A 46 13.35 -2.73 19.01
C LEU A 46 14.01 -2.44 20.36
N THR A 47 13.21 -2.21 21.39
CA THR A 47 13.69 -2.10 22.77
C THR A 47 13.10 -3.22 23.60
N ASP A 48 13.96 -4.03 24.21
CA ASP A 48 13.54 -5.16 25.04
C ASP A 48 12.91 -4.70 26.38
N SER A 49 12.34 -5.66 27.12
CA SER A 49 11.78 -5.41 28.45
C SER A 49 12.75 -4.73 29.43
N ASN A 50 14.05 -5.01 29.33
CA ASN A 50 15.12 -4.42 30.16
C ASN A 50 15.61 -3.05 29.66
N GLY A 51 15.11 -2.57 28.51
CA GLY A 51 15.54 -1.31 27.91
C GLY A 51 16.73 -1.44 26.96
N VAL A 52 17.14 -2.65 26.60
CA VAL A 52 18.26 -2.88 25.67
C VAL A 52 17.77 -2.77 24.23
N PRO A 53 18.40 -1.93 23.40
CA PRO A 53 18.06 -1.83 21.98
C PRO A 53 18.55 -3.05 21.19
N GLU A 54 17.80 -3.40 20.15
CA GLU A 54 18.09 -4.46 19.19
C GLU A 54 17.75 -3.98 17.78
N THR A 55 18.72 -3.98 16.87
CA THR A 55 18.50 -3.57 15.48
C THR A 55 17.82 -4.69 14.69
N LEU A 56 16.70 -4.39 14.01
CA LEU A 56 15.98 -5.36 13.17
C LEU A 56 16.74 -5.67 11.88
N LEU A 57 17.01 -4.64 11.08
CA LEU A 57 17.63 -4.78 9.76
C LEU A 57 19.09 -4.35 9.82
N LEU A 58 19.92 -5.15 10.51
CA LEU A 58 21.33 -4.79 10.83
C LEU A 58 22.16 -4.36 9.62
N TYR A 59 21.88 -4.92 8.44
CA TYR A 59 22.63 -4.65 7.22
C TYR A 59 22.01 -3.54 6.34
N GLN A 60 20.89 -2.96 6.75
CA GLN A 60 20.33 -1.80 6.09
C GLN A 60 21.16 -0.58 6.48
N THR A 61 21.97 -0.07 5.54
CA THR A 61 22.88 1.07 5.80
C THR A 61 22.49 2.34 5.06
N THR A 62 21.47 2.29 4.21
CA THR A 62 20.97 3.44 3.44
C THR A 62 19.47 3.63 3.65
N PRO A 63 18.96 4.86 3.54
CA PRO A 63 17.53 5.13 3.52
C PRO A 63 16.84 4.39 2.37
N GLU A 64 15.65 3.84 2.64
CA GLU A 64 14.82 3.20 1.62
C GLU A 64 13.65 4.10 1.25
N SER A 65 13.51 4.44 -0.04
CA SER A 65 12.37 5.25 -0.52
C SER A 65 11.14 4.38 -0.72
N VAL A 66 10.02 4.79 -0.16
CA VAL A 66 8.73 4.12 -0.31
C VAL A 66 7.68 5.12 -0.77
N ASP A 67 6.76 4.68 -1.64
CA ASP A 67 5.48 5.34 -1.85
C ASP A 67 4.43 4.68 -0.97
N LEU A 68 4.05 5.34 0.12
CA LEU A 68 3.08 4.81 1.07
C LEU A 68 1.67 4.76 0.47
N ALA A 69 1.33 5.65 -0.47
CA ALA A 69 0.02 5.64 -1.11
C ALA A 69 -0.20 4.39 -1.99
N ALA A 70 0.88 3.81 -2.50
CA ALA A 70 0.85 2.56 -3.26
C ALA A 70 0.62 1.30 -2.38
N LEU A 71 0.62 1.45 -1.05
CA LEU A 71 0.47 0.35 -0.08
C LEU A 71 -0.91 0.30 0.59
N THR A 72 -1.92 0.96 -0.01
CA THR A 72 -3.30 0.93 0.51
C THR A 72 -3.95 -0.44 0.35
N ASP A 73 -3.83 -1.03 -0.84
CA ASP A 73 -4.38 -2.36 -1.17
C ASP A 73 -3.29 -3.45 -1.23
N LEU A 74 -2.07 -3.12 -0.77
CA LEU A 74 -0.90 -3.98 -0.86
C LEU A 74 -0.04 -3.86 0.39
N THR A 75 0.34 -4.98 0.97
CA THR A 75 1.36 -5.05 2.01
C THR A 75 2.73 -5.35 1.38
N GLU A 76 3.79 -4.64 1.76
CA GLU A 76 5.16 -4.96 1.38
C GLU A 76 5.87 -5.74 2.50
N LEU A 77 6.55 -6.84 2.19
CA LEU A 77 7.43 -7.52 3.13
C LEU A 77 8.82 -6.85 3.12
N LEU A 78 9.16 -6.13 4.20
CA LEU A 78 10.41 -5.37 4.33
C LEU A 78 11.63 -6.24 4.66
N GLY A 79 11.45 -7.26 5.48
CA GLY A 79 12.55 -8.15 5.86
C GLY A 79 12.14 -9.25 6.82
N VAL A 80 12.98 -10.27 6.87
CA VAL A 80 12.89 -11.45 7.74
C VAL A 80 14.24 -11.72 8.43
N PRO A 81 14.79 -10.73 9.16
CA PRO A 81 16.11 -10.84 9.76
C PRO A 81 16.14 -11.85 10.93
N ALA A 82 17.34 -12.32 11.29
CA ALA A 82 17.53 -13.07 12.52
C ALA A 82 17.74 -12.10 13.69
N VAL A 83 16.89 -12.19 14.72
CA VAL A 83 16.87 -11.26 15.85
C VAL A 83 16.87 -12.05 17.16
N ARG A 84 17.46 -11.49 18.23
CA ARG A 84 17.43 -12.15 19.54
C ARG A 84 15.99 -12.48 19.97
N ALA A 85 15.81 -13.69 20.47
CA ALA A 85 14.56 -14.11 21.09
C ALA A 85 14.37 -13.33 22.40
N GLY A 86 13.17 -12.84 22.64
CA GLY A 86 12.86 -12.00 23.79
C GLY A 86 11.50 -11.32 23.69
N THR A 87 11.16 -10.60 24.74
CA THR A 87 9.98 -9.74 24.80
C THR A 87 10.39 -8.29 24.65
N TYR A 88 9.78 -7.63 23.68
CA TYR A 88 10.03 -6.24 23.31
C TYR A 88 8.82 -5.38 23.65
N LYS A 89 9.09 -4.19 24.18
CA LYS A 89 8.05 -3.25 24.66
C LYS A 89 7.84 -2.06 23.75
N SER A 90 8.81 -1.75 22.90
CA SER A 90 8.70 -0.65 21.95
C SER A 90 9.57 -0.88 20.72
N ALA A 91 9.31 -0.09 19.69
CA ALA A 91 10.11 0.02 18.48
C ALA A 91 10.33 1.50 18.13
N THR A 92 11.41 1.81 17.42
CA THR A 92 11.67 3.14 16.86
C THR A 92 11.94 3.04 15.37
N LEU A 93 11.37 3.98 14.61
CA LEU A 93 11.56 4.14 13.16
C LEU A 93 11.75 5.62 12.85
N THR A 94 12.68 5.93 11.95
CA THR A 94 12.95 7.30 11.51
C THR A 94 12.50 7.48 10.07
N LEU A 95 11.69 8.52 9.83
CA LEU A 95 11.28 8.96 8.51
C LEU A 95 12.13 10.16 8.10
N ASP A 96 12.53 10.21 6.84
CA ASP A 96 13.24 11.32 6.24
C ASP A 96 12.40 11.98 5.17
N TYR A 97 12.02 13.23 5.44
CA TYR A 97 11.21 14.06 4.56
C TYR A 97 12.02 15.03 3.70
N THR A 98 13.36 15.03 3.82
CA THR A 98 14.21 16.02 3.12
C THR A 98 14.08 15.94 1.60
N SER A 99 13.79 14.76 1.06
CA SER A 99 13.50 14.52 -0.36
C SER A 99 12.09 13.99 -0.60
N ALA A 100 11.14 14.26 0.32
CA ALA A 100 9.77 13.78 0.17
C ALA A 100 9.08 14.37 -1.06
N SER A 101 8.26 13.56 -1.71
CA SER A 101 7.44 13.96 -2.86
C SER A 101 6.01 13.53 -2.60
N ILE A 102 5.16 14.48 -2.22
CA ILE A 102 3.78 14.23 -1.80
C ILE A 102 2.84 14.87 -2.81
N TRP A 103 1.97 14.07 -3.39
CA TRP A 103 1.03 14.47 -4.43
C TRP A 103 -0.40 14.24 -3.95
N VAL A 104 -1.24 15.25 -4.07
CA VAL A 104 -2.67 15.16 -3.74
C VAL A 104 -3.48 15.10 -5.03
N ASN A 105 -4.60 14.38 -5.00
CA ASN A 105 -5.55 14.41 -6.11
C ASN A 105 -6.48 15.62 -5.93
N ILE A 106 -6.44 16.57 -6.87
CA ILE A 106 -7.33 17.72 -6.93
C ILE A 106 -8.03 17.71 -8.28
N ASN A 107 -9.35 17.52 -8.27
CA ASN A 107 -10.20 17.54 -9.47
C ASN A 107 -9.73 16.58 -10.58
N GLY A 108 -9.25 15.39 -10.20
CA GLY A 108 -8.76 14.38 -11.15
C GLY A 108 -7.37 14.67 -11.72
N GLN A 109 -6.59 15.52 -11.06
CA GLN A 109 -5.19 15.78 -11.39
C GLN A 109 -4.30 15.50 -10.17
N ALA A 110 -3.15 14.87 -10.38
CA ALA A 110 -2.12 14.80 -9.35
C ALA A 110 -1.39 16.14 -9.27
N VAL A 111 -1.48 16.81 -8.12
CA VAL A 111 -0.82 18.09 -7.86
C VAL A 111 0.23 17.93 -6.77
N LEU A 112 1.47 18.32 -7.06
CA LEU A 112 2.56 18.32 -6.10
C LEU A 112 2.24 19.29 -4.96
N ALA A 113 2.28 18.79 -3.73
CA ALA A 113 2.06 19.57 -2.53
C ALA A 113 3.37 20.00 -1.87
N THR A 114 3.31 21.07 -1.09
CA THR A 114 4.41 21.51 -0.22
C THR A 114 4.21 20.90 1.17
N PRO A 115 5.03 19.93 1.59
CA PRO A 115 4.96 19.37 2.93
C PRO A 115 5.60 20.31 3.95
N VAL A 116 4.91 20.55 5.06
CA VAL A 116 5.37 21.41 6.15
C VAL A 116 5.10 20.77 7.50
N SER A 117 5.86 21.18 8.52
CA SER A 117 5.59 20.82 9.91
C SER A 117 4.38 21.58 10.45
N SER A 118 3.99 21.26 11.68
CA SER A 118 2.94 21.98 12.43
C SER A 118 3.21 23.47 12.63
N THR A 119 4.45 23.94 12.46
CA THR A 119 4.83 25.35 12.55
C THR A 119 4.98 26.02 11.18
N GLY A 120 4.65 25.33 10.09
CA GLY A 120 4.79 25.84 8.72
C GLY A 120 6.22 25.81 8.20
N THR A 121 7.13 25.08 8.85
CA THR A 121 8.54 24.96 8.46
C THR A 121 8.79 23.73 7.60
N ALA A 122 9.84 23.75 6.77
CA ALA A 122 10.24 22.60 5.97
C ALA A 122 10.57 21.39 6.87
N LEU A 123 10.15 20.20 6.43
CA LEU A 123 10.38 18.96 7.16
C LEU A 123 11.83 18.46 6.98
N THR A 124 12.31 17.75 7.99
CA THR A 124 13.60 17.05 7.97
C THR A 124 13.37 15.58 8.36
N THR A 125 14.16 15.05 9.29
CA THR A 125 13.95 13.70 9.83
C THR A 125 13.03 13.73 11.04
N THR A 126 12.10 12.78 11.14
CA THR A 126 11.25 12.58 12.31
C THR A 126 11.39 11.14 12.82
N THR A 127 11.75 10.98 14.09
CA THR A 127 11.80 9.65 14.73
C THR A 127 10.51 9.39 15.47
N LEU A 128 9.86 8.28 15.18
CA LEU A 128 8.69 7.80 15.88
C LEU A 128 9.10 6.70 16.86
N THR A 129 8.60 6.80 18.08
CA THR A 129 8.61 5.70 19.05
C THR A 129 7.22 5.06 19.06
N ILE A 130 7.16 3.75 19.02
CA ILE A 130 5.92 2.98 19.09
C ILE A 130 6.00 2.13 20.34
N THR A 131 5.08 2.35 21.28
CA THR A 131 4.97 1.57 22.52
C THR A 131 3.91 0.50 22.35
N PHE A 132 4.29 -0.76 22.55
CA PHE A 132 3.36 -1.90 22.44
C PHE A 132 2.45 -1.99 23.67
N ASP A 133 1.29 -2.62 23.50
CA ASP A 133 0.40 -2.94 24.61
C ASP A 133 1.13 -3.87 25.59
N THR A 134 1.16 -3.50 26.88
CA THR A 134 1.77 -4.29 27.94
C THR A 134 1.19 -5.71 28.07
N GLY A 135 -0.09 -5.89 27.70
CA GLY A 135 -0.73 -7.21 27.67
C GLY A 135 -0.44 -8.02 26.40
N HIS A 136 0.04 -7.36 25.34
CA HIS A 136 0.30 -7.97 24.03
C HIS A 136 1.62 -7.44 23.42
N PRO A 137 2.77 -7.62 24.11
CA PRO A 137 4.05 -7.16 23.61
C PRO A 137 4.51 -8.00 22.39
N LEU A 138 5.51 -7.50 21.66
CA LEU A 138 6.17 -8.30 20.64
C LEU A 138 7.03 -9.37 21.31
N VAL A 139 6.77 -10.65 20.99
CA VAL A 139 7.53 -11.79 21.50
C VAL A 139 8.21 -12.51 20.35
N ILE A 140 9.53 -12.37 20.24
CA ILE A 140 10.34 -13.11 19.27
C ILE A 140 10.74 -14.43 19.91
N THR A 141 10.31 -15.54 19.31
CA THR A 141 10.54 -16.89 19.85
C THR A 141 11.66 -17.60 19.09
N ARG A 142 12.49 -18.33 19.83
CA ARG A 142 13.55 -19.15 19.23
C ARG A 142 12.99 -20.10 18.18
N GLY A 143 13.63 -20.20 17.01
CA GLY A 143 13.28 -21.24 16.05
C GLY A 143 12.04 -20.93 15.20
N LYS A 144 11.38 -19.78 15.43
CA LYS A 144 10.07 -19.46 14.87
C LYS A 144 10.06 -18.07 14.25
N SER A 145 9.14 -17.89 13.31
CA SER A 145 8.85 -16.60 12.72
C SER A 145 7.73 -15.88 13.47
N THR A 146 7.74 -14.55 13.50
CA THR A 146 6.69 -13.76 14.16
C THR A 146 6.46 -12.47 13.38
N ARG A 147 5.25 -12.22 12.89
CA ARG A 147 5.01 -11.02 12.09
C ARG A 147 4.94 -9.78 12.97
N LEU A 148 5.66 -8.73 12.55
CA LEU A 148 5.56 -7.37 13.03
C LEU A 148 4.98 -6.52 11.90
N ALA A 149 3.70 -6.16 12.02
CA ALA A 149 3.02 -5.36 11.03
C ALA A 149 3.15 -3.87 11.35
N ILE A 150 3.84 -3.15 10.47
CA ILE A 150 3.96 -1.69 10.44
C ILE A 150 2.85 -1.15 9.55
N ASP A 151 1.98 -0.32 10.10
CA ASP A 151 0.83 0.26 9.41
C ASP A 151 0.91 1.77 9.57
N PHE A 152 1.18 2.46 8.47
CA PHE A 152 1.12 3.91 8.42
C PHE A 152 -0.33 4.35 8.41
N ASP A 153 -0.65 5.45 9.06
CA ASP A 153 -1.97 6.05 8.95
C ASP A 153 -1.79 7.40 8.27
N LEU A 154 -1.76 7.41 6.95
CA LEU A 154 -1.60 8.64 6.18
C LEU A 154 -2.75 9.62 6.44
N ALA A 155 -3.96 9.12 6.70
CA ALA A 155 -5.08 9.94 7.08
C ALA A 155 -4.87 10.60 8.45
N ALA A 156 -4.33 9.91 9.45
CA ALA A 156 -4.02 10.50 10.75
C ALA A 156 -2.79 11.40 10.67
N SER A 157 -1.83 11.05 9.82
CA SER A 157 -0.53 11.72 9.72
C SER A 157 -0.58 13.11 9.10
N ASN A 158 -1.65 13.45 8.38
CA ASN A 158 -1.63 14.61 7.50
C ASN A 158 -2.92 15.44 7.56
N SER A 159 -2.77 16.76 7.46
CA SER A 159 -3.85 17.71 7.16
C SER A 159 -3.57 18.37 5.80
N ILE A 160 -4.53 18.30 4.88
CA ILE A 160 -4.38 18.81 3.51
C ILE A 160 -5.09 20.15 3.38
N ASN A 161 -4.38 21.18 2.92
CA ASN A 161 -4.93 22.47 2.56
C ASN A 161 -4.83 22.68 1.05
N THR A 162 -5.95 22.57 0.35
CA THR A 162 -6.05 22.76 -1.11
C THR A 162 -6.35 24.21 -1.50
N ALA A 163 -6.52 25.13 -0.54
CA ALA A 163 -6.76 26.55 -0.81
C ALA A 163 -5.49 27.34 -1.14
N THR A 164 -4.30 26.72 -1.00
CA THR A 164 -3.02 27.30 -1.40
C THR A 164 -2.57 26.76 -2.75
N THR A 165 -1.74 27.52 -3.46
CA THR A 165 -1.12 27.10 -4.73
C THR A 165 0.40 27.26 -4.65
N PRO A 166 1.19 26.17 -4.59
CA PRO A 166 0.75 24.76 -4.52
C PRO A 166 -0.03 24.44 -3.22
N PRO A 167 -0.81 23.34 -3.20
CA PRO A 167 -1.47 22.87 -1.98
C PRO A 167 -0.45 22.56 -0.89
N THR A 168 -0.83 22.74 0.37
CA THR A 168 0.06 22.51 1.52
C THR A 168 -0.38 21.26 2.27
N VAL A 169 0.56 20.41 2.66
CA VAL A 169 0.31 19.24 3.51
C VAL A 169 1.04 19.46 4.84
N THR A 170 0.28 19.62 5.92
CA THR A 170 0.85 19.66 7.27
C THR A 170 1.05 18.25 7.78
N VAL A 171 2.31 17.87 8.04
CA VAL A 171 2.71 16.49 8.38
C VAL A 171 2.99 16.36 9.87
N ARG A 172 2.40 15.32 10.46
CA ARG A 172 2.54 14.89 11.86
C ARG A 172 2.54 13.35 11.86
N PRO A 173 3.68 12.69 11.62
CA PRO A 173 3.70 11.26 11.33
C PRO A 173 3.02 10.42 12.41
N PHE A 174 2.16 9.51 11.98
CA PHE A 174 1.43 8.58 12.81
C PHE A 174 1.45 7.20 12.16
N LEU A 175 1.97 6.22 12.88
CA LEU A 175 1.97 4.82 12.46
C LEU A 175 1.82 3.93 13.68
N VAL A 176 1.37 2.70 13.46
CA VAL A 176 1.29 1.68 14.49
C VAL A 176 2.18 0.50 14.10
N MET A 177 2.74 -0.17 15.10
CA MET A 177 3.42 -1.44 14.93
C MET A 177 2.75 -2.45 15.85
N THR A 178 2.30 -3.58 15.30
CA THR A 178 1.66 -4.63 16.10
C THR A 178 2.29 -5.99 15.81
N PRO A 179 2.46 -6.84 16.84
CA PRO A 179 2.51 -8.27 16.63
C PRO A 179 1.18 -8.70 15.98
N ALA A 180 1.25 -9.40 14.85
CA ALA A 180 0.07 -9.83 14.13
C ALA A 180 0.22 -11.30 13.71
N PRO A 181 -0.89 -12.05 13.56
CA PRO A 181 -0.83 -13.33 12.86
C PRO A 181 -0.57 -13.10 11.36
N ALA A 182 -0.27 -14.19 10.64
CA ALA A 182 -0.48 -14.20 9.19
C ALA A 182 -1.97 -13.98 8.90
N ASP A 183 -2.27 -13.19 7.88
CA ASP A 183 -3.64 -12.89 7.46
C ASP A 183 -3.79 -13.08 5.95
N ALA A 184 -4.99 -12.77 5.45
CA ALA A 184 -5.32 -12.87 4.02
C ALA A 184 -4.98 -11.58 3.24
N THR A 185 -4.25 -10.62 3.82
CA THR A 185 -3.88 -9.41 3.10
C THR A 185 -2.89 -9.75 1.99
N VAL A 186 -3.15 -9.23 0.80
CA VAL A 186 -2.24 -9.40 -0.33
C VAL A 186 -0.93 -8.73 0.03
N THR A 187 0.11 -9.55 0.11
CA THR A 187 1.48 -9.15 0.42
C THR A 187 2.32 -9.33 -0.83
N ARG A 188 3.25 -8.41 -1.07
CA ARG A 188 4.35 -8.59 -2.02
C ARG A 188 5.62 -8.89 -1.26
N VAL A 189 6.32 -9.93 -1.69
CA VAL A 189 7.69 -10.22 -1.29
C VAL A 189 8.59 -10.20 -2.52
N ARG A 190 9.76 -9.59 -2.39
CA ARG A 190 10.69 -9.41 -3.51
C ARG A 190 12.11 -9.78 -3.13
N GLY A 191 12.91 -10.09 -4.15
CA GLY A 191 14.35 -10.16 -4.07
C GLY A 191 14.96 -11.21 -5.01
N PRO A 192 16.29 -11.42 -4.93
CA PRO A 192 16.99 -12.38 -5.79
C PRO A 192 16.54 -13.83 -5.56
N LEU A 193 16.34 -14.56 -6.65
CA LEU A 193 16.12 -16.00 -6.68
C LEU A 193 17.36 -16.75 -6.17
N VAL A 194 17.16 -17.68 -5.25
CA VAL A 194 18.24 -18.50 -4.67
C VAL A 194 18.20 -19.92 -5.25
N THR A 195 17.05 -20.59 -5.14
CA THR A 195 16.91 -21.97 -5.63
C THR A 195 15.46 -22.26 -5.99
N VAL A 196 15.25 -23.17 -6.94
CA VAL A 196 13.95 -23.69 -7.34
C VAL A 196 13.88 -25.18 -7.01
N GLN A 197 12.82 -25.59 -6.32
CA GLN A 197 12.60 -26.97 -5.89
C GLN A 197 11.30 -27.48 -6.52
N SER A 198 11.35 -27.79 -7.81
CA SER A 198 10.16 -28.15 -8.59
C SER A 198 9.41 -29.37 -8.06
N GLY A 199 10.12 -30.35 -7.47
CA GLY A 199 9.52 -31.54 -6.87
C GLY A 199 8.69 -31.27 -5.60
N SER A 200 8.87 -30.09 -4.99
CA SER A 200 8.20 -29.65 -3.78
C SER A 200 7.38 -28.36 -3.99
N SER A 201 7.11 -28.00 -5.24
CA SER A 201 6.31 -26.84 -5.66
C SER A 201 6.68 -25.50 -5.00
N HIS A 202 7.97 -25.27 -4.74
CA HIS A 202 8.44 -24.02 -4.14
C HIS A 202 9.79 -23.56 -4.70
N TYR A 203 10.13 -22.32 -4.38
CA TYR A 203 11.44 -21.73 -4.60
C TYR A 203 11.81 -20.85 -3.40
N VAL A 204 13.07 -20.45 -3.31
CA VAL A 204 13.56 -19.59 -2.23
C VAL A 204 14.04 -18.28 -2.84
N ILE A 205 13.66 -17.18 -2.20
CA ILE A 205 14.21 -15.85 -2.47
C ILE A 205 14.86 -15.30 -1.21
N ASN A 206 15.86 -14.47 -1.43
CA ASN A 206 16.45 -13.63 -0.40
C ASN A 206 15.74 -12.27 -0.45
N VAL A 207 15.16 -11.82 0.65
CA VAL A 207 14.31 -10.62 0.68
C VAL A 207 15.14 -9.37 0.39
N ARG A 208 14.68 -8.60 -0.60
CA ARG A 208 15.08 -7.21 -0.88
C ARG A 208 13.80 -6.42 -1.19
N PRO A 209 13.34 -5.59 -0.26
CA PRO A 209 12.03 -4.97 -0.34
C PRO A 209 12.04 -3.78 -1.28
N LEU A 210 10.85 -3.27 -1.59
CA LEU A 210 10.66 -2.05 -2.35
C LEU A 210 11.42 -2.15 -3.68
N THR A 211 12.36 -1.25 -3.95
CA THR A 211 13.21 -1.25 -5.14
C THR A 211 14.69 -1.27 -4.77
N ASP A 212 15.01 -1.89 -3.63
CA ASP A 212 16.37 -2.05 -3.12
C ASP A 212 17.20 -2.98 -4.03
N LEU A 213 18.40 -2.54 -4.38
CA LEU A 213 19.39 -3.31 -5.15
C LEU A 213 20.68 -3.59 -4.36
N LEU A 214 20.73 -3.27 -3.07
CA LEU A 214 21.86 -3.55 -2.19
C LEU A 214 22.25 -5.03 -2.26
N THR A 215 23.54 -5.28 -2.07
CA THR A 215 24.10 -6.63 -2.19
C THR A 215 23.67 -7.55 -1.05
N THR A 216 23.39 -7.00 0.14
CA THR A 216 23.07 -7.79 1.34
C THR A 216 21.56 -7.96 1.51
N PRO A 217 21.03 -9.19 1.48
CA PRO A 217 19.60 -9.42 1.65
C PRO A 217 19.14 -9.33 3.11
N TYR A 218 17.86 -9.05 3.30
CA TYR A 218 17.21 -8.95 4.62
C TYR A 218 16.54 -10.25 5.05
N GLY A 219 17.23 -11.38 4.84
CA GLY A 219 16.75 -12.74 5.19
C GLY A 219 16.15 -13.50 4.00
N ALA A 220 15.59 -14.69 4.25
CA ALA A 220 15.10 -15.60 3.20
C ALA A 220 13.64 -16.02 3.44
N VAL A 221 12.91 -16.24 2.34
CA VAL A 221 11.50 -16.68 2.33
C VAL A 221 11.36 -17.91 1.43
N ILE A 222 10.58 -18.90 1.88
CA ILE A 222 10.18 -20.03 1.05
C ILE A 222 8.86 -19.67 0.37
N VAL A 223 8.89 -19.51 -0.94
CA VAL A 223 7.70 -19.20 -1.74
C VAL A 223 7.15 -20.48 -2.34
N SER A 224 5.99 -20.90 -1.84
CA SER A 224 5.22 -22.02 -2.35
C SER A 224 4.25 -21.57 -3.45
N THR A 225 3.98 -22.48 -4.38
CA THR A 225 3.15 -22.28 -5.56
C THR A 225 2.20 -23.46 -5.72
N ASP A 226 1.08 -23.25 -6.41
CA ASP A 226 0.08 -24.28 -6.69
C ASP A 226 -0.24 -24.36 -8.19
N ALA A 227 -1.29 -25.10 -8.55
CA ALA A 227 -1.69 -25.30 -9.94
C ALA A 227 -2.30 -24.04 -10.61
N GLN A 228 -2.72 -23.05 -9.82
CA GLN A 228 -3.33 -21.80 -10.27
C GLN A 228 -2.37 -20.60 -10.20
N THR A 229 -1.23 -20.72 -9.52
CA THR A 229 -0.23 -19.65 -9.46
C THR A 229 0.12 -19.16 -10.87
N TYR A 230 -0.10 -17.88 -11.12
CA TYR A 230 0.31 -17.19 -12.34
C TYR A 230 1.80 -16.89 -12.30
N PHE A 231 2.48 -17.00 -13.44
CA PHE A 231 3.87 -16.59 -13.60
C PHE A 231 4.02 -15.70 -14.82
N ASN A 232 4.81 -14.63 -14.71
CA ASN A 232 5.33 -13.88 -15.86
C ASN A 232 6.85 -13.86 -15.78
N ILE A 233 7.49 -14.61 -16.69
CA ILE A 233 8.93 -14.83 -16.70
C ILE A 233 9.48 -14.24 -18.00
N ASN A 234 10.21 -13.13 -17.89
CA ASN A 234 10.78 -12.40 -19.04
C ASN A 234 9.75 -12.06 -20.15
N GLY A 235 8.52 -11.73 -19.76
CA GLY A 235 7.43 -11.35 -20.66
C GLY A 235 6.59 -12.52 -21.16
N VAL A 236 6.88 -13.75 -20.72
CA VAL A 236 6.10 -14.93 -21.08
C VAL A 236 5.28 -15.38 -19.89
N ALA A 237 3.96 -15.45 -20.09
CA ALA A 237 3.01 -15.89 -19.08
C ALA A 237 2.92 -17.42 -19.01
N TYR A 238 2.86 -17.97 -17.79
CA TYR A 238 2.66 -19.38 -17.49
C TYR A 238 1.68 -19.54 -16.32
N THR A 239 1.21 -20.77 -16.10
CA THR A 239 0.41 -21.13 -14.93
C THR A 239 0.93 -22.43 -14.30
N GLY A 240 0.99 -22.46 -12.97
CA GLY A 240 1.37 -23.61 -12.17
C GLY A 240 2.75 -24.19 -12.49
N ALA A 241 2.82 -25.51 -12.62
CA ALA A 241 4.09 -26.25 -12.77
C ALA A 241 4.94 -25.82 -13.99
N ALA A 242 4.30 -25.32 -15.06
CA ALA A 242 5.02 -24.80 -16.22
C ALA A 242 5.82 -23.54 -15.87
N GLY A 243 5.26 -22.65 -15.06
CA GLY A 243 5.93 -21.44 -14.60
C GLY A 243 7.10 -21.75 -13.67
N LEU A 244 6.94 -22.72 -12.76
CA LEU A 244 8.02 -23.16 -11.89
C LEU A 244 9.17 -23.83 -12.68
N THR A 245 8.84 -24.54 -13.76
CA THR A 245 9.84 -25.10 -14.68
C THR A 245 10.59 -23.99 -15.42
N ALA A 246 9.88 -22.95 -15.89
CA ALA A 246 10.51 -21.79 -16.51
C ALA A 246 11.43 -21.06 -15.51
N MET A 247 11.01 -20.90 -14.25
CA MET A 247 11.83 -20.31 -13.19
C MET A 247 13.11 -21.10 -12.91
N ALA A 248 13.07 -22.43 -12.97
CA ALA A 248 14.25 -23.28 -12.77
C ALA A 248 15.33 -23.08 -13.86
N SER A 249 14.99 -22.45 -14.99
CA SER A 249 15.95 -22.09 -16.04
C SER A 249 16.63 -20.73 -15.82
N LEU A 250 16.15 -19.94 -14.86
CA LEU A 250 16.72 -18.63 -14.54
C LEU A 250 18.04 -18.79 -13.80
N THR A 251 18.95 -17.85 -14.04
CA THR A 251 20.21 -17.77 -13.29
C THR A 251 19.90 -17.43 -11.83
N GLU A 252 20.69 -17.96 -10.90
CA GLU A 252 20.68 -17.50 -9.51
C GLU A 252 20.85 -15.97 -9.45
N ASN A 253 20.22 -15.34 -8.47
CA ASN A 253 20.11 -13.89 -8.28
C ASN A 253 19.24 -13.16 -9.30
N THR A 254 18.50 -13.87 -10.16
CA THR A 254 17.46 -13.23 -10.98
C THR A 254 16.42 -12.54 -10.09
N ALA A 255 16.13 -11.27 -10.36
CA ALA A 255 15.12 -10.51 -9.63
C ALA A 255 13.76 -11.22 -9.72
N THR A 256 13.12 -11.42 -8.56
CA THR A 256 11.84 -12.13 -8.44
C THR A 256 10.93 -11.38 -7.48
N ALA A 257 9.63 -11.39 -7.76
CA ALA A 257 8.59 -10.85 -6.90
C ALA A 257 7.43 -11.85 -6.86
N ALA A 258 6.91 -12.10 -5.66
CA ALA A 258 5.72 -12.90 -5.45
C ALA A 258 4.63 -12.05 -4.80
N TYR A 259 3.41 -12.18 -5.30
CA TYR A 259 2.20 -11.64 -4.70
C TYR A 259 1.38 -12.81 -4.15
N GLY A 260 0.78 -12.64 -2.99
CA GLY A 260 0.07 -13.71 -2.29
C GLY A 260 -0.07 -13.41 -0.80
N THR A 261 0.00 -14.43 0.04
CA THR A 261 -0.20 -14.29 1.49
C THR A 261 0.93 -14.93 2.28
N LEU A 262 1.14 -14.45 3.51
CA LEU A 262 2.07 -15.09 4.44
C LEU A 262 1.57 -16.51 4.76
N GLY A 263 2.49 -17.48 4.67
CA GLY A 263 2.22 -18.89 4.93
C GLY A 263 2.69 -19.33 6.30
N ASP A 264 3.32 -20.51 6.37
CA ASP A 264 3.79 -21.10 7.62
C ASP A 264 4.86 -20.25 8.32
N LEU A 265 4.61 -19.86 9.57
CA LEU A 265 5.53 -19.12 10.43
C LEU A 265 6.14 -19.99 11.54
N SER A 266 5.93 -21.30 11.51
CA SER A 266 6.36 -22.23 12.56
C SER A 266 7.88 -22.43 12.64
N GLY A 267 8.61 -22.14 11.55
CA GLY A 267 10.07 -22.26 11.46
C GLY A 267 10.82 -20.92 11.39
N ASN A 268 12.15 -21.00 11.25
CA ASN A 268 13.04 -19.82 11.11
C ASN A 268 12.97 -19.16 9.73
N THR A 269 12.56 -19.90 8.71
CA THR A 269 12.38 -19.37 7.35
C THR A 269 10.88 -19.31 7.10
N PRO A 270 10.28 -18.12 7.06
CA PRO A 270 8.85 -17.99 6.87
C PRO A 270 8.43 -18.48 5.48
N GLY A 271 7.28 -19.15 5.45
CA GLY A 271 6.60 -19.54 4.23
C GLY A 271 5.77 -18.40 3.64
N PHE A 272 5.58 -18.44 2.33
CA PHE A 272 4.74 -17.53 1.57
C PHE A 272 3.98 -18.33 0.51
N HIS A 273 2.69 -18.08 0.33
CA HIS A 273 1.86 -18.73 -0.68
C HIS A 273 1.61 -17.76 -1.82
N ALA A 274 2.17 -18.02 -2.99
CA ALA A 274 2.08 -17.12 -4.15
C ALA A 274 0.86 -17.41 -5.02
N THR A 275 0.09 -16.36 -5.31
CA THR A 275 -0.95 -16.35 -6.35
C THR A 275 -0.39 -15.85 -7.70
N ALA A 276 0.60 -14.97 -7.67
CA ALA A 276 1.30 -14.50 -8.85
C ALA A 276 2.81 -14.35 -8.60
N VAL A 277 3.62 -14.65 -9.62
CA VAL A 277 5.08 -14.55 -9.58
C VAL A 277 5.56 -13.83 -10.83
N TYR A 278 6.45 -12.85 -10.63
CA TYR A 278 7.12 -12.12 -11.70
C TYR A 278 8.61 -12.32 -11.55
N ALA A 279 9.32 -12.60 -12.64
CA ALA A 279 10.76 -12.79 -12.58
C ALA A 279 11.50 -12.28 -13.82
N GLY A 280 12.77 -11.94 -13.59
CA GLY A 280 13.66 -11.42 -14.61
C GLY A 280 13.16 -10.09 -15.14
N THR A 281 12.97 -10.00 -16.44
CA THR A 281 12.76 -8.72 -17.13
C THR A 281 11.30 -8.27 -17.15
N SER A 282 10.42 -9.03 -16.49
CA SER A 282 9.04 -8.62 -16.17
C SER A 282 8.94 -7.78 -14.90
N LEU A 283 10.07 -7.65 -14.20
CA LEU A 283 10.31 -6.70 -13.13
C LEU A 283 11.32 -5.64 -13.61
N GLU A 284 11.56 -4.67 -12.74
CA GLU A 284 12.61 -3.69 -12.89
C GLU A 284 13.95 -4.39 -13.16
N SER A 285 14.65 -3.95 -14.21
CA SER A 285 15.93 -4.52 -14.63
C SER A 285 17.02 -3.45 -14.67
N PRO A 286 18.32 -3.79 -14.58
CA PRO A 286 19.38 -2.79 -14.64
C PRO A 286 19.52 -2.09 -16.00
N VAL A 287 18.75 -2.50 -17.01
CA VAL A 287 18.92 -2.10 -18.42
C VAL A 287 17.69 -1.42 -19.01
N ALA A 288 16.61 -1.28 -18.24
CA ALA A 288 15.37 -0.64 -18.69
C ALA A 288 14.78 0.23 -17.58
N ASP A 289 14.22 1.38 -17.99
CA ASP A 289 13.38 2.22 -17.16
C ASP A 289 11.94 1.70 -17.17
N HIS A 290 11.16 2.06 -16.15
CA HIS A 290 9.76 1.69 -16.05
C HIS A 290 8.87 2.90 -15.80
N ILE A 291 7.69 2.91 -16.43
CA ILE A 291 6.60 3.84 -16.12
C ILE A 291 5.36 3.03 -15.76
N SER A 292 4.84 3.26 -14.55
CA SER A 292 3.57 2.70 -14.10
C SER A 292 2.55 3.81 -13.83
N GLY A 293 1.30 3.60 -14.22
CA GLY A 293 0.21 4.55 -13.99
C GLY A 293 -1.06 4.16 -14.76
N VAL A 294 -1.97 5.11 -14.99
CA VAL A 294 -3.21 4.87 -15.72
C VAL A 294 -3.22 5.62 -17.05
N VAL A 295 -3.58 4.96 -18.15
CA VAL A 295 -3.67 5.63 -19.46
C VAL A 295 -4.80 6.68 -19.43
N SER A 296 -4.46 7.97 -19.51
CA SER A 296 -5.45 9.06 -19.56
C SER A 296 -5.82 9.48 -20.97
N ALA A 297 -4.94 9.27 -21.94
CA ALA A 297 -5.22 9.57 -23.33
C ALA A 297 -4.38 8.66 -24.24
N ARG A 298 -4.86 8.48 -25.48
CA ARG A 298 -4.12 7.76 -26.52
C ARG A 298 -4.22 8.51 -27.84
N SER A 299 -3.10 8.61 -28.55
CA SER A 299 -3.03 9.09 -29.92
C SER A 299 -2.09 8.20 -30.73
N GLY A 300 -2.67 7.34 -31.59
CA GLY A 300 -1.91 6.31 -32.29
C GLY A 300 -1.20 5.35 -31.33
N ASN A 301 0.13 5.36 -31.36
CA ASN A 301 0.99 4.55 -30.48
C ASN A 301 1.53 5.32 -29.27
N THR A 302 1.13 6.59 -29.09
CA THR A 302 1.53 7.39 -27.95
C THR A 302 0.42 7.40 -26.91
N LEU A 303 0.78 7.05 -25.69
CA LEU A 303 -0.08 7.08 -24.51
C LEU A 303 0.33 8.27 -23.65
N THR A 304 -0.66 8.96 -23.09
CA THR A 304 -0.46 9.77 -21.89
C THR A 304 -0.76 8.88 -20.70
N VAL A 305 0.22 8.67 -19.83
CA VAL A 305 0.08 7.91 -18.58
C VAL A 305 -0.02 8.91 -17.44
N HIS A 306 -1.15 8.89 -16.75
CA HIS A 306 -1.48 9.79 -15.65
C HIS A 306 -1.14 9.17 -14.30
N GLY A 307 -0.77 10.01 -13.33
CA GLY A 307 -0.28 9.57 -12.02
C GLY A 307 0.91 8.62 -12.16
N ALA A 308 1.88 9.02 -12.98
CA ALA A 308 2.95 8.13 -13.42
C ALA A 308 4.08 8.08 -12.40
N THR A 309 4.39 6.87 -11.92
CA THR A 309 5.66 6.59 -11.26
C THR A 309 6.68 6.22 -12.31
N PHE A 310 7.81 6.93 -12.33
CA PHE A 310 8.93 6.69 -13.23
C PHE A 310 10.11 6.14 -12.43
N LEU A 311 10.47 4.89 -12.71
CA LEU A 311 11.59 4.18 -12.08
C LEU A 311 12.75 4.09 -13.05
N THR A 312 13.92 4.51 -12.57
CA THR A 312 15.17 4.47 -13.34
C THR A 312 16.20 3.58 -12.64
N PRO A 313 16.94 2.73 -13.39
CA PRO A 313 18.03 1.93 -12.83
C PRO A 313 19.06 2.79 -12.10
N PRO A 314 19.75 2.23 -11.10
CA PRO A 314 20.81 2.95 -10.41
C PRO A 314 21.89 3.39 -11.40
N VAL A 315 22.33 4.63 -11.26
CA VAL A 315 23.56 5.11 -11.91
C VAL A 315 24.75 4.50 -11.17
N PHE A 316 25.89 4.27 -11.83
CA PHE A 316 27.11 3.77 -11.18
C PHE A 316 27.39 4.52 -9.86
N GLY A 317 27.32 3.80 -8.73
CA GLY A 317 27.55 4.35 -7.39
C GLY A 317 26.29 4.56 -6.53
N SER A 318 25.07 4.37 -7.05
CA SER A 318 23.84 4.30 -6.24
C SER A 318 23.40 2.86 -5.98
N ALA A 319 22.81 2.63 -4.81
CA ALA A 319 22.45 1.30 -4.33
C ALA A 319 20.99 0.88 -4.59
N SER A 320 20.14 1.79 -5.06
CA SER A 320 18.70 1.57 -5.24
C SER A 320 18.20 2.24 -6.52
N TYR A 321 17.06 1.79 -7.04
CA TYR A 321 16.38 2.50 -8.12
C TYR A 321 15.97 3.90 -7.67
N THR A 322 16.04 4.87 -8.59
CA THR A 322 15.44 6.17 -8.36
C THR A 322 14.02 6.16 -8.88
N ALA A 323 13.06 6.25 -7.97
CA ALA A 323 11.67 6.52 -8.32
C ALA A 323 11.40 8.03 -8.33
N SER A 324 10.55 8.47 -9.24
CA SER A 324 9.96 9.81 -9.30
C SER A 324 8.48 9.70 -9.63
N TYR A 325 7.70 10.73 -9.33
CA TYR A 325 6.26 10.75 -9.59
C TYR A 325 5.92 12.02 -10.35
N VAL A 326 5.08 11.90 -11.39
CA VAL A 326 4.63 13.03 -12.20
C VAL A 326 3.15 12.92 -12.51
N ASN A 327 2.49 14.07 -12.72
CA ASN A 327 1.08 14.09 -13.08
C ASN A 327 0.81 13.36 -14.39
N ASN A 328 1.65 13.58 -15.41
CA ASN A 328 1.56 12.90 -16.70
C ASN A 328 2.96 12.54 -17.20
N ALA A 329 3.08 11.37 -17.81
CA ALA A 329 4.21 10.96 -18.62
C ALA A 329 3.76 10.56 -20.03
N THR A 330 4.64 10.71 -21.01
CA THR A 330 4.37 10.31 -22.40
C THR A 330 5.05 8.99 -22.70
N VAL A 331 4.30 7.98 -23.14
CA VAL A 331 4.84 6.66 -23.47
C VAL A 331 4.60 6.35 -24.94
N THR A 332 5.64 6.01 -25.69
CA THR A 332 5.53 5.58 -27.09
C THR A 332 5.71 4.08 -27.20
N ILE A 333 4.70 3.39 -27.75
CA ILE A 333 4.66 1.92 -27.81
C ILE A 333 5.11 1.42 -29.19
N GLY A 334 6.04 0.47 -29.20
CA GLY A 334 6.48 -0.23 -30.39
C GLY A 334 5.50 -1.32 -30.84
N SER A 335 5.50 -1.65 -32.13
CA SER A 335 4.72 -2.79 -32.63
C SER A 335 5.22 -4.15 -32.13
N SER A 336 6.47 -4.23 -31.69
CA SER A 336 7.09 -5.41 -31.10
C SER A 336 7.05 -5.46 -29.57
N THR A 337 6.45 -4.44 -28.92
CA THR A 337 6.30 -4.43 -27.46
C THR A 337 5.41 -5.59 -27.04
N VAL A 338 5.91 -6.43 -26.14
CA VAL A 338 5.15 -7.59 -25.63
C VAL A 338 4.11 -7.08 -24.66
N VAL A 339 2.85 -7.44 -24.86
CA VAL A 339 1.76 -7.08 -23.94
C VAL A 339 1.34 -8.33 -23.17
N SER A 340 1.18 -8.19 -21.87
CA SER A 340 0.71 -9.23 -20.96
C SER A 340 -0.31 -8.65 -19.99
N GLU A 341 -1.15 -9.51 -19.41
CA GLU A 341 -2.10 -9.15 -18.37
C GLU A 341 -1.71 -9.83 -17.07
N ASP A 342 -1.70 -9.06 -15.99
CA ASP A 342 -1.32 -9.53 -14.67
C ASP A 342 -2.39 -10.49 -14.12
N GLY A 343 -1.95 -11.65 -13.63
CA GLY A 343 -2.84 -12.69 -13.09
C GLY A 343 -3.54 -13.55 -14.13
N VAL A 344 -3.43 -13.23 -15.42
CA VAL A 344 -4.07 -13.97 -16.51
C VAL A 344 -3.03 -14.41 -17.53
N ALA A 345 -2.94 -15.72 -17.78
CA ALA A 345 -2.11 -16.27 -18.86
C ALA A 345 -2.78 -16.05 -20.24
N ALA A 346 -3.11 -14.80 -20.54
CA ALA A 346 -3.75 -14.39 -21.78
C ALA A 346 -2.78 -14.58 -22.95
N SER A 347 -3.26 -15.22 -24.02
CA SER A 347 -2.49 -15.36 -25.26
C SER A 347 -2.78 -14.22 -26.22
N ALA A 348 -1.75 -13.76 -26.94
CA ALA A 348 -1.87 -12.88 -28.11
C ALA A 348 -2.41 -11.45 -27.85
N LEU A 349 -2.16 -10.87 -26.67
CA LEU A 349 -2.33 -9.44 -26.48
C LEU A 349 -1.35 -8.66 -27.37
N THR A 350 -1.82 -7.54 -27.91
CA THR A 350 -1.04 -6.63 -28.75
C THR A 350 -1.14 -5.21 -28.20
N PRO A 351 -0.32 -4.25 -28.66
CA PRO A 351 -0.48 -2.83 -28.32
C PRO A 351 -1.88 -2.23 -28.59
N ALA A 352 -2.74 -2.90 -29.37
CA ALA A 352 -4.14 -2.49 -29.54
C ALA A 352 -4.97 -2.65 -28.25
N ALA A 353 -4.57 -3.54 -27.32
CA ALA A 353 -5.25 -3.76 -26.06
C ALA A 353 -5.17 -2.55 -25.10
N LEU A 354 -4.21 -1.64 -25.31
CA LEU A 354 -3.96 -0.50 -24.41
C LEU A 354 -5.01 0.59 -24.60
N SER A 355 -5.95 0.76 -23.69
CA SER A 355 -7.03 1.75 -23.82
C SER A 355 -7.05 2.75 -22.67
N VAL A 356 -7.84 3.82 -22.84
CA VAL A 356 -7.98 4.90 -21.85
C VAL A 356 -8.71 4.38 -20.61
N GLY A 357 -8.12 4.60 -19.45
CA GLY A 357 -8.56 4.06 -18.16
C GLY A 357 -7.72 2.87 -17.69
N GLN A 358 -6.91 2.25 -18.56
CA GLN A 358 -6.17 1.03 -18.21
C GLN A 358 -4.95 1.34 -17.33
N GLN A 359 -4.84 0.67 -16.19
CA GLN A 359 -3.62 0.66 -15.38
C GLN A 359 -2.55 -0.24 -16.00
N LEU A 360 -1.31 0.23 -16.06
CA LEU A 360 -0.22 -0.51 -16.66
C LEU A 360 1.14 -0.21 -16.03
N ASP A 361 2.11 -1.09 -16.30
CA ASP A 361 3.55 -0.88 -16.17
C ASP A 361 4.21 -1.09 -17.55
N VAL A 362 5.06 -0.15 -17.99
CA VAL A 362 5.77 -0.22 -19.27
C VAL A 362 7.26 -0.16 -19.04
N SER A 363 8.00 -1.10 -19.62
CA SER A 363 9.46 -1.05 -19.71
C SER A 363 9.95 -0.48 -21.04
N GLY A 364 11.02 0.31 -20.99
CA GLY A 364 11.64 0.91 -22.16
C GLY A 364 12.77 1.87 -21.79
N GLN A 365 13.08 2.80 -22.69
CA GLN A 365 14.09 3.82 -22.47
C GLN A 365 13.44 5.13 -22.04
N GLY A 366 13.67 5.52 -20.80
CA GLY A 366 13.15 6.74 -20.21
C GLY A 366 13.99 7.96 -20.53
N SER A 367 13.35 9.13 -20.56
CA SER A 367 14.04 10.41 -20.60
C SER A 367 13.27 11.48 -19.83
N VAL A 368 14.00 12.46 -19.32
CA VAL A 368 13.44 13.65 -18.66
C VAL A 368 13.97 14.87 -19.38
N ASP A 369 13.08 15.71 -19.89
CA ASP A 369 13.48 16.96 -20.56
C ASP A 369 13.89 18.05 -19.57
N SER A 370 14.38 19.19 -20.07
CA SER A 370 14.80 20.32 -19.23
C SER A 370 13.66 20.98 -18.43
N SER A 371 12.39 20.68 -18.76
CA SER A 371 11.20 21.16 -18.06
C SER A 371 10.69 20.14 -17.03
N GLY A 372 11.34 18.98 -16.91
CA GLY A 372 10.93 17.90 -16.01
C GLY A 372 9.84 17.00 -16.60
N ASN A 373 9.52 17.11 -17.89
CA ASN A 373 8.56 16.21 -18.51
C ASN A 373 9.21 14.83 -18.71
N VAL A 374 8.51 13.80 -18.27
CA VAL A 374 8.96 12.41 -18.38
C VAL A 374 8.40 11.79 -19.65
N SER A 375 9.25 11.08 -20.38
CA SER A 375 8.84 10.22 -21.49
C SER A 375 9.51 8.85 -21.42
N LEU A 376 8.87 7.84 -22.02
CA LEU A 376 9.45 6.51 -22.19
C LEU A 376 9.20 6.01 -23.60
N ASP A 377 10.28 5.59 -24.26
CA ASP A 377 10.27 4.98 -25.58
C ASP A 377 10.35 3.46 -25.46
N ALA A 378 9.24 2.78 -25.74
CA ALA A 378 9.13 1.33 -25.79
C ALA A 378 9.21 0.77 -27.22
N THR A 379 9.77 1.52 -28.18
CA THR A 379 9.91 1.11 -29.59
C THR A 379 11.23 0.42 -29.92
N ALA A 380 12.28 0.69 -29.15
CA ALA A 380 13.66 0.37 -29.52
C ALA A 380 14.27 -0.87 -28.84
N CYS A 381 13.52 -1.62 -28.02
CA CYS A 381 14.00 -2.86 -27.40
C CYS A 381 14.08 -4.00 -28.43
N SER A 382 15.07 -3.93 -29.32
CA SER A 382 15.22 -4.83 -30.47
C SER A 382 15.98 -6.13 -30.17
N SER A 383 16.44 -6.35 -28.94
CA SER A 383 17.01 -7.64 -28.52
C SER A 383 16.90 -7.85 -27.01
N ALA A 384 16.86 -9.12 -26.59
CA ALA A 384 16.47 -9.56 -25.26
C ALA A 384 17.11 -8.75 -24.10
N PRO A 385 16.31 -8.28 -23.14
CA PRO A 385 14.85 -8.46 -23.07
C PRO A 385 14.03 -7.51 -23.96
N PRO A 386 12.89 -7.96 -24.50
CA PRO A 386 11.96 -7.07 -25.18
C PRO A 386 11.35 -6.06 -24.19
N CYS A 387 10.99 -4.88 -24.71
CA CYS A 387 10.11 -3.94 -24.00
C CYS A 387 8.79 -4.67 -23.73
N GLN A 388 8.25 -4.45 -22.54
CA GLN A 388 7.03 -5.11 -22.08
C GLN A 388 6.04 -4.07 -21.60
N VAL A 389 4.76 -4.37 -21.81
CA VAL A 389 3.64 -3.70 -21.13
C VAL A 389 2.90 -4.76 -20.34
N ARG A 390 2.74 -4.52 -19.05
CA ARG A 390 1.92 -5.33 -18.16
C ARG A 390 0.65 -4.56 -17.85
N LEU A 391 -0.49 -5.13 -18.20
CA LEU A 391 -1.81 -4.62 -17.84
C LEU A 391 -2.14 -5.10 -16.43
N ALA A 392 -2.34 -4.16 -15.51
CA ALA A 392 -2.83 -4.46 -14.17
C ALA A 392 -4.35 -4.25 -14.11
N PRO A 393 -5.08 -5.02 -13.28
CA PRO A 393 -6.48 -4.73 -13.01
C PRO A 393 -6.68 -3.27 -12.62
N THR A 394 -7.65 -2.61 -13.25
CA THR A 394 -8.03 -1.25 -12.93
C THR A 394 -9.24 -1.29 -12.01
N ARG A 395 -9.21 -0.48 -10.96
CA ARG A 395 -10.35 -0.28 -10.07
C ARG A 395 -11.21 0.89 -10.55
N ILE A 396 -12.51 0.70 -10.57
CA ILE A 396 -13.52 1.73 -10.84
C ILE A 396 -14.35 1.92 -9.57
N TRP A 397 -14.57 3.17 -9.21
CA TRP A 397 -15.68 3.53 -8.33
C TRP A 397 -16.75 4.23 -9.15
N GLY A 398 -18.00 3.84 -8.98
CA GLY A 398 -19.13 4.43 -9.68
C GLY A 398 -20.46 4.17 -9.00
N THR A 399 -21.48 4.95 -9.34
CA THR A 399 -22.86 4.66 -8.94
C THR A 399 -23.59 3.93 -10.06
N LEU A 400 -24.32 2.88 -9.71
CA LEU A 400 -25.07 2.08 -10.67
C LEU A 400 -26.21 2.90 -11.29
N ASN A 401 -26.26 3.01 -12.62
CA ASN A 401 -27.40 3.61 -13.32
C ASN A 401 -28.47 2.55 -13.59
N SER A 402 -28.06 1.42 -14.17
CA SER A 402 -28.91 0.28 -14.47
C SER A 402 -28.07 -0.98 -14.69
N ALA A 403 -28.70 -2.14 -14.55
CA ALA A 403 -28.08 -3.43 -14.85
C ALA A 403 -29.08 -4.42 -15.44
N THR A 404 -28.57 -5.30 -16.28
CA THR A 404 -29.21 -6.52 -16.77
C THR A 404 -28.23 -7.69 -16.59
N PRO A 405 -28.69 -8.95 -16.65
CA PRO A 405 -27.74 -10.07 -16.56
C PRO A 405 -26.64 -9.95 -17.63
N GLY A 406 -25.38 -9.89 -17.17
CA GLY A 406 -24.20 -9.75 -18.01
C GLY A 406 -23.80 -8.32 -18.38
N SER A 407 -24.55 -7.29 -17.98
CA SER A 407 -24.18 -5.90 -18.26
C SER A 407 -24.64 -4.91 -17.18
N ALA A 408 -23.83 -3.88 -16.96
CA ALA A 408 -24.19 -2.74 -16.11
C ALA A 408 -23.76 -1.42 -16.75
N LEU A 409 -24.49 -0.34 -16.45
CA LEU A 409 -24.10 1.03 -16.75
C LEU A 409 -23.78 1.76 -15.47
N LEU A 410 -22.61 2.40 -15.40
CA LEU A 410 -22.20 3.21 -14.25
C LEU A 410 -22.09 4.70 -14.60
N ASP A 411 -22.36 5.54 -13.60
CA ASP A 411 -21.79 6.87 -13.53
C ASP A 411 -20.46 6.78 -12.75
N VAL A 412 -19.34 6.96 -13.46
CA VAL A 412 -17.99 6.72 -12.96
C VAL A 412 -17.53 7.91 -12.12
N LEU A 413 -17.05 7.61 -10.93
CA LEU A 413 -16.46 8.57 -9.99
C LEU A 413 -14.95 8.59 -10.09
N THR A 414 -14.33 7.41 -10.21
CA THR A 414 -12.88 7.27 -10.46
C THR A 414 -12.57 6.07 -11.33
N LEU A 415 -11.51 6.20 -12.14
CA LEU A 415 -10.81 5.14 -12.85
C LEU A 415 -9.38 5.10 -12.31
N GLY A 416 -9.00 3.98 -11.71
CA GLY A 416 -7.88 3.93 -10.77
C GLY A 416 -8.12 4.91 -9.63
N ASN A 417 -7.20 5.86 -9.46
CA ASN A 417 -7.29 6.86 -8.39
C ASN A 417 -7.80 8.23 -8.86
N PHE A 418 -8.24 8.38 -10.11
CA PHE A 418 -8.50 9.68 -10.73
C PHE A 418 -9.93 9.82 -11.26
N ALA A 419 -10.48 11.03 -11.12
CA ALA A 419 -11.81 11.35 -11.64
C ALA A 419 -11.83 11.38 -13.18
N PRO A 420 -12.95 11.03 -13.84
CA PRO A 420 -13.05 11.00 -15.30
C PRO A 420 -12.65 12.27 -16.03
N ALA A 421 -12.74 13.43 -15.37
CA ALA A 421 -12.31 14.71 -15.94
C ALA A 421 -10.82 14.74 -16.31
N GLY A 422 -9.99 13.86 -15.72
CA GLY A 422 -8.58 13.70 -16.08
C GLY A 422 -8.32 12.85 -17.32
N PHE A 423 -9.36 12.31 -17.97
CA PHE A 423 -9.25 11.35 -19.08
C PHE A 423 -9.84 11.90 -20.38
N ASN A 424 -9.25 11.49 -21.50
CA ASN A 424 -9.76 11.73 -22.85
C ASN A 424 -10.14 10.40 -23.50
N PHE A 425 -11.43 10.09 -23.51
CA PHE A 425 -11.97 8.85 -24.07
C PHE A 425 -12.10 8.83 -25.60
N ALA A 426 -11.68 9.89 -26.30
CA ALA A 426 -11.80 9.96 -27.75
C ALA A 426 -11.10 8.78 -28.45
N GLY A 427 -11.81 8.12 -29.37
CA GLY A 427 -11.31 6.97 -30.14
C GLY A 427 -11.34 5.63 -29.42
N THR A 428 -11.86 5.56 -28.18
CA THR A 428 -11.99 4.30 -27.44
C THR A 428 -13.06 3.38 -28.04
N GLY A 429 -13.99 3.89 -28.84
CA GLY A 429 -15.14 3.15 -29.36
C GLY A 429 -15.15 2.88 -30.86
N THR A 430 -15.98 1.90 -31.23
CA THR A 430 -16.28 1.61 -32.64
C THR A 430 -17.34 2.58 -33.17
N GLY A 431 -17.10 3.15 -34.35
CA GLY A 431 -18.09 4.03 -35.01
C GLY A 431 -18.35 5.35 -34.27
N GLY A 432 -17.42 5.80 -33.42
CA GLY A 432 -17.54 7.03 -32.63
C GLY A 432 -18.30 6.86 -31.30
N GLN A 433 -18.66 5.61 -30.95
CA GLN A 433 -19.31 5.28 -29.67
C GLN A 433 -18.27 5.13 -28.56
N ASP A 434 -17.50 6.19 -28.34
CA ASP A 434 -16.46 6.26 -27.32
C ASP A 434 -17.05 6.07 -25.93
N ALA A 435 -16.24 5.53 -25.02
CA ALA A 435 -16.61 5.30 -23.63
C ALA A 435 -17.10 6.61 -22.98
N ASN A 436 -18.27 6.54 -22.35
CA ASN A 436 -18.89 7.69 -21.70
C ASN A 436 -18.88 7.48 -20.17
N PRO A 437 -18.13 8.25 -19.38
CA PRO A 437 -18.05 8.05 -17.94
C PRO A 437 -19.40 8.19 -17.21
N SER A 438 -20.36 8.95 -17.75
CA SER A 438 -21.72 9.07 -17.17
C SER A 438 -22.66 7.89 -17.51
N ALA A 439 -22.25 7.01 -18.42
CA ALA A 439 -22.98 5.83 -18.86
C ALA A 439 -22.00 4.71 -19.25
N TYR A 440 -21.01 4.48 -18.38
CA TYR A 440 -19.86 3.64 -18.67
C TYR A 440 -20.29 2.18 -18.70
N ALA A 441 -20.06 1.52 -19.83
CA ALA A 441 -20.63 0.21 -20.13
C ALA A 441 -19.74 -0.93 -19.64
N LEU A 442 -20.23 -1.67 -18.65
CA LEU A 442 -19.56 -2.85 -18.12
C LEU A 442 -20.11 -4.12 -18.78
N ASN A 443 -19.20 -4.99 -19.20
CA ASN A 443 -19.45 -6.41 -19.33
C ASN A 443 -19.24 -7.05 -17.94
N THR A 444 -20.32 -7.55 -17.34
CA THR A 444 -20.27 -8.16 -16.00
C THR A 444 -20.20 -9.69 -16.06
N GLY A 445 -20.32 -10.29 -17.25
CA GLY A 445 -20.27 -11.74 -17.43
C GLY A 445 -21.31 -12.46 -16.58
N SER A 446 -20.85 -13.25 -15.60
CA SER A 446 -21.72 -13.95 -14.64
C SER A 446 -22.04 -13.16 -13.37
N LEU A 447 -21.45 -11.98 -13.18
CA LEU A 447 -21.75 -11.08 -12.06
C LEU A 447 -23.07 -10.36 -12.38
N ASP A 448 -24.15 -10.73 -11.69
CA ASP A 448 -25.49 -10.22 -11.97
C ASP A 448 -25.92 -9.12 -10.98
N GLU A 449 -25.89 -7.88 -11.46
CA GLU A 449 -26.29 -6.69 -10.71
C GLU A 449 -27.75 -6.28 -11.00
N SER A 450 -28.53 -7.08 -11.74
CA SER A 450 -29.90 -6.71 -12.17
C SER A 450 -30.90 -6.51 -11.03
N THR A 451 -30.60 -7.01 -9.83
CA THR A 451 -31.40 -6.82 -8.61
C THR A 451 -30.90 -5.68 -7.72
N VAL A 452 -29.75 -5.08 -8.07
CA VAL A 452 -29.15 -3.98 -7.33
C VAL A 452 -29.81 -2.66 -7.71
N ALA A 453 -30.15 -1.86 -6.73
CA ALA A 453 -30.84 -0.60 -6.94
C ALA A 453 -29.95 0.43 -7.64
N ALA A 454 -30.53 1.21 -8.55
CA ALA A 454 -29.87 2.38 -9.12
C ALA A 454 -29.44 3.36 -8.01
N GLY A 455 -28.30 4.02 -8.19
CA GLY A 455 -27.65 4.89 -7.21
C GLY A 455 -26.78 4.14 -6.20
N THR A 456 -26.73 2.80 -6.23
CA THR A 456 -25.83 2.02 -5.37
C THR A 456 -24.38 2.33 -5.75
N LEU A 457 -23.56 2.69 -4.76
CA LEU A 457 -22.12 2.85 -4.93
C LEU A 457 -21.48 1.48 -5.09
N LEU A 458 -20.72 1.28 -6.16
CA LEU A 458 -20.02 0.05 -6.48
C LEU A 458 -18.52 0.31 -6.64
N GLN A 459 -17.73 -0.61 -6.11
CA GLN A 459 -16.33 -0.81 -6.47
C GLN A 459 -16.27 -1.96 -7.47
N VAL A 460 -15.65 -1.72 -8.63
CA VAL A 460 -15.53 -2.70 -9.71
C VAL A 460 -14.05 -2.87 -10.04
N ASP A 461 -13.55 -4.09 -9.99
CA ASP A 461 -12.19 -4.44 -10.41
C ASP A 461 -12.26 -5.22 -11.74
N GLY A 462 -11.31 -5.01 -12.65
CA GLY A 462 -11.28 -5.67 -13.95
C GLY A 462 -10.33 -5.03 -14.96
N ILE A 463 -10.59 -5.22 -16.25
CA ILE A 463 -9.72 -4.77 -17.36
C ILE A 463 -10.51 -3.90 -18.33
N VAL A 464 -9.88 -2.81 -18.79
CA VAL A 464 -10.47 -1.96 -19.83
C VAL A 464 -10.39 -2.67 -21.17
N ASN A 465 -11.47 -2.63 -21.95
CA ASN A 465 -11.47 -3.26 -23.27
C ASN A 465 -10.57 -2.49 -24.25
N ALA A 466 -10.14 -3.19 -25.30
CA ALA A 466 -9.16 -2.70 -26.27
C ALA A 466 -9.56 -1.33 -26.88
N PHE A 467 -8.56 -0.55 -27.28
CA PHE A 467 -8.83 0.77 -27.85
C PHE A 467 -9.58 0.64 -29.20
N GLY A 468 -10.66 1.40 -29.35
CA GLY A 468 -11.55 1.35 -30.50
C GLY A 468 -12.60 0.25 -30.44
N SER A 469 -12.72 -0.52 -29.34
CA SER A 469 -13.69 -1.61 -29.20
C SER A 469 -14.89 -1.31 -28.30
N ALA A 470 -14.95 -0.15 -27.63
CA ALA A 470 -16.12 0.23 -26.86
C ALA A 470 -17.37 0.39 -27.76
N PRO A 471 -18.58 0.10 -27.24
CA PRO A 471 -18.90 -0.62 -26.00
C PRO A 471 -18.88 -2.16 -26.16
N PRO A 472 -18.69 -2.96 -25.08
CA PRO A 472 -18.51 -2.53 -23.68
C PRO A 472 -17.16 -1.85 -23.45
N ASP A 473 -17.09 -0.96 -22.47
CA ASP A 473 -15.90 -0.18 -22.14
C ASP A 473 -14.93 -0.98 -21.25
N PHE A 474 -15.49 -1.87 -20.44
CA PHE A 474 -14.76 -2.58 -19.38
C PHE A 474 -15.29 -3.98 -19.15
N THR A 475 -14.42 -4.92 -18.81
CA THR A 475 -14.78 -6.28 -18.41
C THR A 475 -14.51 -6.45 -16.92
N ALA A 476 -15.58 -6.58 -16.14
CA ALA A 476 -15.51 -6.71 -14.69
C ALA A 476 -15.14 -8.14 -14.27
N THR A 477 -14.17 -8.25 -13.37
CA THR A 477 -13.78 -9.52 -12.72
C THR A 477 -14.33 -9.62 -11.31
N ALA A 478 -14.62 -8.49 -10.66
CA ALA A 478 -15.29 -8.42 -9.37
C ALA A 478 -16.14 -7.15 -9.27
N ILE A 479 -17.30 -7.26 -8.61
CA ILE A 479 -18.16 -6.14 -8.25
C ILE A 479 -18.45 -6.25 -6.75
N THR A 480 -18.14 -5.20 -6.01
CA THR A 480 -18.33 -5.12 -4.56
C THR A 480 -19.18 -3.89 -4.24
N ALA A 481 -20.28 -4.09 -3.51
CA ALA A 481 -21.05 -2.96 -3.01
C ALA A 481 -20.18 -2.09 -2.10
N GLY A 482 -20.23 -0.77 -2.23
CA GLY A 482 -19.42 0.13 -1.42
C GLY A 482 -19.61 -0.09 0.09
N THR A 483 -20.82 -0.43 0.53
CA THR A 483 -21.09 -0.77 1.95
C THR A 483 -20.43 -2.06 2.44
N ALA A 484 -19.91 -2.91 1.55
CA ALA A 484 -19.13 -4.09 1.89
C ALA A 484 -17.61 -3.83 1.84
N THR A 485 -17.19 -2.64 1.41
CA THR A 485 -15.80 -2.20 1.44
C THR A 485 -15.49 -1.49 2.75
N GLU A 486 -14.21 -1.35 3.07
CA GLU A 486 -13.76 -0.64 4.26
C GLU A 486 -14.24 0.82 4.27
N GLN A 487 -14.74 1.29 5.42
CA GLN A 487 -15.17 2.67 5.60
C GLN A 487 -14.25 3.39 6.59
N ARG A 488 -13.95 4.64 6.27
CA ARG A 488 -13.06 5.49 7.07
C ARG A 488 -13.84 6.63 7.68
N LEU A 489 -13.83 6.73 9.00
CA LEU A 489 -14.28 7.91 9.73
C LEU A 489 -13.09 8.82 9.98
N VAL A 490 -13.19 10.09 9.60
CA VAL A 490 -12.15 11.09 9.83
C VAL A 490 -12.76 12.32 10.47
N VAL A 491 -12.13 12.79 11.55
CA VAL A 491 -12.45 14.05 12.20
C VAL A 491 -11.20 14.85 12.42
N GLU A 492 -11.21 16.10 12.00
CA GLU A 492 -10.16 17.06 12.26
C GLU A 492 -10.67 18.20 13.14
N TRP A 493 -9.82 18.66 14.05
CA TRP A 493 -10.06 19.83 14.89
C TRP A 493 -9.08 20.94 14.56
N ILE A 494 -9.60 22.16 14.50
CA ILE A 494 -8.84 23.37 14.19
C ILE A 494 -8.32 24.05 15.46
N ASN A 495 -7.72 25.25 15.33
CA ASN A 495 -7.32 26.11 16.45
C ASN A 495 -6.42 25.45 17.51
N GLY A 496 -5.53 24.55 17.09
CA GLY A 496 -4.65 23.85 18.02
C GLY A 496 -5.25 22.57 18.61
N GLY A 497 -6.38 22.06 18.10
CA GLY A 497 -6.97 20.78 18.53
C GLY A 497 -7.76 20.90 19.83
N LEU A 498 -8.20 19.77 20.41
CA LEU A 498 -9.08 19.73 21.59
C LEU A 498 -8.53 18.91 22.75
N THR A 499 -8.80 19.35 23.98
CA THR A 499 -8.55 18.56 25.20
C THR A 499 -9.77 17.72 25.63
N ALA A 500 -10.95 17.93 25.05
CA ALA A 500 -12.18 17.20 25.38
C ALA A 500 -13.00 16.86 24.12
N PRO A 501 -12.49 16.00 23.22
CA PRO A 501 -13.16 15.67 21.96
C PRO A 501 -14.37 14.75 22.11
N PHE A 502 -14.50 14.04 23.23
CA PHE A 502 -15.52 13.00 23.44
C PHE A 502 -16.54 13.43 24.48
N THR A 503 -17.84 13.18 24.20
CA THR A 503 -18.91 13.28 25.20
C THR A 503 -18.95 12.06 26.12
N SER A 504 -18.48 10.91 25.63
CA SER A 504 -18.23 9.73 26.45
C SER A 504 -17.07 8.90 25.90
N ALA A 505 -16.29 8.30 26.81
CA ALA A 505 -15.23 7.35 26.48
C ALA A 505 -15.24 6.20 27.49
N SER A 506 -15.63 5.00 27.05
CA SER A 506 -15.81 3.85 27.93
C SER A 506 -15.49 2.53 27.23
N SER A 507 -15.56 1.41 27.96
CA SER A 507 -15.43 0.07 27.39
C SER A 507 -16.58 -0.32 26.45
N ALA A 508 -17.69 0.42 26.43
CA ALA A 508 -18.80 0.18 25.50
C ALA A 508 -18.58 0.87 24.13
N GLY A 509 -17.74 1.90 24.10
CA GLY A 509 -17.48 2.71 22.93
C GLY A 509 -17.12 4.14 23.32
N LEU A 510 -16.90 4.92 22.29
CA LEU A 510 -16.58 6.34 22.36
C LEU A 510 -17.69 7.10 21.61
N VAL A 511 -17.99 8.31 22.06
CA VAL A 511 -18.97 9.19 21.38
C VAL A 511 -18.35 10.57 21.25
N LEU A 512 -18.40 11.12 20.04
CA LEU A 512 -17.76 12.38 19.69
C LEU A 512 -18.62 13.57 20.10
N ASN A 513 -17.98 14.68 20.45
CA ASN A 513 -18.64 15.97 20.55
C ASN A 513 -18.66 16.68 19.18
N VAL A 514 -19.60 16.30 18.30
CA VAL A 514 -19.78 16.91 16.97
C VAL A 514 -20.33 18.33 16.99
N SER A 515 -20.78 18.84 18.14
CA SER A 515 -21.27 20.23 18.28
C SER A 515 -20.19 21.20 18.79
N ASN A 516 -18.94 20.76 18.86
CA ASN A 516 -17.82 21.58 19.30
C ASN A 516 -17.50 22.70 18.29
N ALA A 517 -17.24 23.92 18.78
CA ALA A 517 -16.95 25.09 17.93
C ALA A 517 -15.60 25.01 17.19
N ASP A 518 -14.66 24.18 17.67
CA ASP A 518 -13.36 23.93 17.03
C ASP A 518 -13.38 22.69 16.13
N LEU A 519 -14.56 22.13 15.82
CA LEU A 519 -14.69 21.09 14.80
C LEU A 519 -14.28 21.67 13.43
N GLY A 520 -13.31 21.03 12.78
CA GLY A 520 -12.81 21.46 11.47
C GLY A 520 -13.77 21.10 10.34
N THR A 521 -13.33 21.34 9.10
CA THR A 521 -14.12 21.03 7.90
C THR A 521 -14.15 19.55 7.55
N ILE A 522 -13.38 18.70 8.23
CA ILE A 522 -13.38 17.24 8.03
C ILE A 522 -14.05 16.59 9.24
N HIS A 523 -15.23 16.02 9.02
CA HIS A 523 -16.01 15.33 10.05
C HIS A 523 -16.98 14.34 9.39
N GLU A 524 -16.43 13.31 8.75
CA GLU A 524 -17.18 12.44 7.85
C GLU A 524 -16.91 10.96 8.09
N ILE A 525 -17.86 10.13 7.62
CA ILE A 525 -17.63 8.72 7.28
C ILE A 525 -17.57 8.64 5.77
N ARG A 526 -16.45 8.16 5.23
CA ARG A 526 -16.20 8.01 3.80
C ARG A 526 -16.15 6.54 3.41
N THR A 527 -16.79 6.23 2.30
CA THR A 527 -16.71 4.96 1.56
C THR A 527 -16.25 5.27 0.15
N GLY A 528 -15.22 4.58 -0.32
CA GLY A 528 -14.73 4.73 -1.70
C GLY A 528 -13.75 5.88 -1.91
N PRO A 529 -13.73 6.49 -3.11
CA PRO A 529 -12.57 7.24 -3.60
C PRO A 529 -12.35 8.57 -2.87
N PRO A 530 -11.16 9.16 -3.00
CA PRO A 530 -10.89 10.49 -2.48
C PRO A 530 -11.82 11.53 -3.14
N GLY A 531 -12.28 12.49 -2.36
CA GLY A 531 -13.18 13.56 -2.81
C GLY A 531 -13.15 14.76 -1.87
N PRO A 532 -13.82 15.87 -2.25
CA PRO A 532 -13.92 17.03 -1.38
C PRO A 532 -14.61 16.63 -0.06
N ALA A 533 -14.05 17.12 1.05
CA ALA A 533 -14.55 16.79 2.38
C ALA A 533 -16.06 17.04 2.51
N ASN A 534 -16.74 16.11 3.17
CA ASN A 534 -18.16 16.07 3.47
C ASN A 534 -19.09 16.07 2.23
N THR A 535 -18.58 15.73 1.05
CA THR A 535 -19.37 15.73 -0.20
C THR A 535 -19.13 14.50 -1.06
N GLY A 536 -20.12 14.15 -1.88
CA GLY A 536 -20.03 13.08 -2.87
C GLY A 536 -20.72 11.78 -2.46
N PRO A 537 -20.92 10.87 -3.42
CA PRO A 537 -21.49 9.55 -3.15
C PRO A 537 -20.55 8.75 -2.23
N GLY A 538 -21.11 8.10 -1.22
CA GLY A 538 -20.33 7.34 -0.23
C GLY A 538 -19.82 8.15 0.96
N VAL A 539 -20.05 9.47 0.99
CA VAL A 539 -19.70 10.34 2.12
C VAL A 539 -20.92 10.61 3.00
N ARG A 540 -20.73 10.54 4.32
CA ARG A 540 -21.71 10.93 5.34
C ARG A 540 -21.09 11.94 6.28
N ASP A 541 -21.62 13.15 6.25
CA ASP A 541 -21.29 14.20 7.21
C ASP A 541 -21.85 13.84 8.59
N LEU A 542 -20.97 13.79 9.60
CA LEU A 542 -21.33 13.43 10.98
C LEU A 542 -22.28 14.45 11.63
N THR A 543 -22.29 15.71 11.18
CA THR A 543 -23.16 16.78 11.69
C THR A 543 -24.58 16.70 11.13
N LEU A 544 -24.74 16.01 9.99
CA LEU A 544 -26.05 15.76 9.38
C LEU A 544 -26.71 14.47 9.88
N LEU A 545 -26.01 13.67 10.69
CA LEU A 545 -26.59 12.50 11.34
C LEU A 545 -27.53 12.92 12.49
N PRO A 546 -28.58 12.13 12.80
CA PRO A 546 -29.53 12.47 13.86
C PRO A 546 -28.87 12.68 15.23
N THR A 547 -27.84 11.88 15.51
CA THR A 547 -26.97 11.98 16.70
C THR A 547 -25.55 11.56 16.31
N SER A 548 -24.57 12.00 17.10
CA SER A 548 -23.19 11.51 16.95
C SER A 548 -23.18 9.99 17.12
N PRO A 549 -22.69 9.23 16.12
CA PRO A 549 -22.68 7.78 16.21
C PRO A 549 -21.69 7.34 17.30
N PRO A 550 -22.06 6.41 18.20
CA PRO A 550 -21.06 5.70 18.98
C PRO A 550 -20.13 4.94 18.04
N PHE A 551 -18.83 5.06 18.28
CA PHE A 551 -17.81 4.24 17.67
C PHE A 551 -17.35 3.19 18.67
N THR A 552 -17.53 1.93 18.31
CA THR A 552 -17.31 0.77 19.18
C THR A 552 -16.45 -0.25 18.46
N ILE A 553 -15.76 -1.09 19.22
CA ILE A 553 -15.04 -2.26 18.68
C ILE A 553 -15.87 -3.54 18.83
N VAL A 554 -17.05 -3.45 19.45
CA VAL A 554 -17.94 -4.59 19.66
C VAL A 554 -18.47 -5.02 18.29
N GLY A 555 -18.15 -6.26 17.90
CA GLY A 555 -18.46 -6.80 16.57
C GLY A 555 -17.32 -6.67 15.56
N ALA A 556 -16.22 -5.98 15.89
CA ALA A 556 -15.02 -5.99 15.07
C ALA A 556 -14.27 -7.32 15.20
N ALA A 557 -13.62 -7.74 14.12
CA ALA A 557 -12.70 -8.88 14.14
C ALA A 557 -11.51 -8.55 15.06
N GLN A 558 -11.37 -9.30 16.15
CA GLN A 558 -10.36 -9.00 17.17
C GLN A 558 -8.92 -9.16 16.65
N ALA A 559 -8.72 -9.99 15.62
CA ALA A 559 -7.42 -10.16 14.97
C ALA A 559 -6.93 -8.89 14.26
N ASP A 560 -7.86 -8.02 13.85
CA ASP A 560 -7.58 -6.79 13.10
C ASP A 560 -7.59 -5.55 14.00
N LEU A 561 -7.78 -5.73 15.31
CA LEU A 561 -7.96 -4.64 16.25
C LEU A 561 -6.66 -3.84 16.43
N ARG A 562 -6.68 -2.56 16.03
CA ARG A 562 -5.57 -1.62 16.21
C ARG A 562 -6.04 -0.32 16.81
N LEU A 563 -5.79 -0.13 18.10
CA LEU A 563 -6.16 1.11 18.79
C LEU A 563 -4.89 1.84 19.18
N ALA A 564 -4.79 3.13 18.88
CA ALA A 564 -3.57 3.89 19.13
C ALA A 564 -3.83 5.34 19.53
N ILE A 565 -2.97 5.86 20.40
CA ILE A 565 -2.98 7.24 20.88
C ILE A 565 -1.55 7.75 20.89
N GLY A 566 -1.30 8.94 20.35
CA GLY A 566 -0.02 9.59 20.55
C GLY A 566 0.38 10.55 19.45
N SER A 567 1.65 10.89 19.45
CA SER A 567 2.32 11.70 18.45
C SER A 567 3.82 11.47 18.52
N ALA A 568 4.56 11.85 17.48
CA ALA A 568 6.02 11.77 17.46
C ALA A 568 6.70 12.71 18.49
N SER A 569 5.99 13.70 19.03
CA SER A 569 6.52 14.66 20.01
C SER A 569 6.50 14.14 21.46
N LEU A 570 5.72 13.09 21.74
CA LEU A 570 5.65 12.48 23.06
C LEU A 570 6.84 11.55 23.31
N SER A 571 7.31 11.48 24.56
CA SER A 571 8.37 10.55 24.96
C SER A 571 7.96 9.07 24.83
N THR A 572 6.67 8.78 24.94
CA THR A 572 6.08 7.45 24.69
C THR A 572 5.76 7.22 23.22
N GLY A 573 5.86 8.27 22.40
CA GLY A 573 5.45 8.27 21.00
C GLY A 573 3.99 7.87 20.81
N VAL A 574 3.74 6.94 19.88
CA VAL A 574 2.43 6.33 19.63
C VAL A 574 2.29 5.07 20.47
N SER A 575 1.30 5.04 21.37
CA SER A 575 0.99 3.87 22.19
C SER A 575 -0.12 3.04 21.57
N VAL A 576 0.08 1.72 21.50
CA VAL A 576 -0.84 0.75 20.90
C VAL A 576 -1.60 -0.01 22.00
N PHE A 577 -2.86 -0.34 21.74
CA PHE A 577 -3.76 -1.05 22.64
C PHE A 577 -4.54 -2.13 21.90
N ASN A 578 -4.75 -3.27 22.55
CA ASN A 578 -5.52 -4.41 22.05
C ASN A 578 -6.85 -4.60 22.80
N SER A 579 -7.26 -3.61 23.60
CA SER A 579 -8.56 -3.62 24.28
C SER A 579 -9.15 -2.22 24.39
N LEU A 580 -10.48 -2.13 24.25
CA LEU A 580 -11.18 -0.85 24.39
C LEU A 580 -11.16 -0.31 25.82
N SER A 581 -11.11 -1.19 26.83
CA SER A 581 -10.97 -0.77 28.23
C SER A 581 -9.62 -0.10 28.51
N GLY A 582 -8.53 -0.71 28.03
CA GLY A 582 -7.18 -0.13 28.11
C GLY A 582 -7.10 1.19 27.34
N PHE A 583 -7.63 1.20 26.11
CA PHE A 583 -7.69 2.39 25.27
C PHE A 583 -8.50 3.54 25.89
N ALA A 584 -9.73 3.29 26.37
CA ALA A 584 -10.57 4.32 26.99
C ALA A 584 -9.96 4.87 28.30
N THR A 585 -9.29 4.01 29.08
CA THR A 585 -8.53 4.43 30.27
C THR A 585 -7.38 5.36 29.88
N ALA A 586 -6.63 4.99 28.85
CA ALA A 586 -5.52 5.79 28.33
C ALA A 586 -5.98 7.13 27.71
N LEU A 587 -7.11 7.16 27.00
CA LEU A 587 -7.71 8.40 26.51
C LEU A 587 -8.05 9.32 27.68
N SER A 588 -8.72 8.79 28.69
CA SER A 588 -9.11 9.54 29.88
C SER A 588 -7.91 10.13 30.62
N SER A 589 -6.78 9.42 30.69
CA SER A 589 -5.54 9.95 31.28
C SER A 589 -4.84 10.97 30.38
N THR A 590 -4.84 10.74 29.06
CA THR A 590 -4.18 11.59 28.07
C THR A 590 -4.76 13.00 28.08
N PHE A 591 -6.09 13.11 28.12
CA PHE A 591 -6.81 14.39 28.10
C PHE A 591 -6.91 15.09 29.46
N LYS A 592 -6.60 14.40 30.56
CA LYS A 592 -6.50 15.01 31.91
C LYS A 592 -5.26 15.92 32.08
N GLY A 593 -4.40 16.04 31.06
CA GLY A 593 -3.27 16.98 30.99
C GLY A 593 -3.49 18.11 29.98
N THR A 594 -2.42 18.54 29.30
CA THR A 594 -2.43 19.58 28.27
C THR A 594 -2.48 19.04 26.83
N ASN A 595 -2.50 17.71 26.64
CA ASN A 595 -2.46 17.10 25.32
C ASN A 595 -3.75 17.40 24.55
N ARG A 596 -3.61 17.77 23.28
CA ARG A 596 -4.72 18.16 22.41
C ARG A 596 -4.79 17.18 21.24
N VAL A 597 -5.96 16.60 20.97
CA VAL A 597 -6.20 15.85 19.74
C VAL A 597 -6.38 16.83 18.60
N TYR A 598 -5.72 16.62 17.47
CA TYR A 598 -6.03 17.37 16.26
C TYR A 598 -6.75 16.52 15.23
N ARG A 599 -6.60 15.19 15.31
CA ARG A 599 -7.22 14.29 14.35
C ARG A 599 -7.57 12.93 14.96
N LEU A 600 -8.75 12.45 14.60
CA LEU A 600 -9.25 11.12 14.89
C LEU A 600 -9.50 10.42 13.55
N VAL A 601 -8.91 9.26 13.38
CA VAL A 601 -9.20 8.37 12.25
C VAL A 601 -9.69 7.06 12.81
N ALA A 602 -10.79 6.54 12.26
CA ALA A 602 -11.24 5.19 12.56
C ALA A 602 -11.57 4.46 11.26
N VAL A 603 -11.32 3.17 11.26
CA VAL A 603 -11.53 2.28 10.12
C VAL A 603 -12.45 1.16 10.55
N GLY A 604 -13.45 0.86 9.73
CA GLY A 604 -14.47 -0.12 10.08
C GLY A 604 -15.71 -0.04 9.21
N GLN A 605 -16.87 -0.28 9.83
CA GLN A 605 -18.16 -0.34 9.15
C GLN A 605 -19.22 0.48 9.87
N TYR A 606 -19.93 1.33 9.13
CA TYR A 606 -21.07 2.08 9.63
C TYR A 606 -22.38 1.35 9.40
N ASN A 607 -23.10 1.07 10.49
CA ASN A 607 -24.45 0.54 10.46
C ASN A 607 -25.46 1.69 10.51
N THR A 608 -26.14 1.93 9.39
CA THR A 608 -27.17 2.97 9.26
C THR A 608 -28.41 2.68 10.10
N GLY A 609 -28.76 1.42 10.30
CA GLY A 609 -29.94 1.01 11.08
C GLY A 609 -29.79 1.27 12.58
N THR A 610 -28.58 1.13 13.12
CA THR A 610 -28.29 1.38 14.55
C THR A 610 -27.55 2.70 14.80
N ASN A 611 -27.23 3.47 13.75
CA ASN A 611 -26.37 4.65 13.81
C ASN A 611 -25.06 4.37 14.58
N THR A 612 -24.36 3.29 14.27
CA THR A 612 -23.15 2.86 15.00
C THR A 612 -22.00 2.61 14.04
N PHE A 613 -20.79 3.06 14.40
CA PHE A 613 -19.57 2.74 13.67
C PHE A 613 -18.79 1.63 14.39
N VAL A 614 -18.68 0.47 13.78
CA VAL A 614 -17.93 -0.67 14.31
C VAL A 614 -16.50 -0.58 13.78
N ALA A 615 -15.57 -0.11 14.62
CA ALA A 615 -14.17 0.14 14.27
C ALA A 615 -13.30 -1.08 14.53
N SER A 616 -12.51 -1.48 13.54
CA SER A 616 -11.34 -2.36 13.69
C SER A 616 -10.07 -1.55 14.00
N ARG A 617 -9.99 -0.30 13.54
CA ARG A 617 -8.85 0.59 13.85
C ARG A 617 -9.31 1.93 14.39
N ILE A 618 -8.60 2.48 15.38
CA ILE A 618 -8.80 3.83 15.89
C ILE A 618 -7.44 4.47 16.17
N SER A 619 -7.16 5.58 15.49
CA SER A 619 -5.98 6.41 15.65
C SER A 619 -6.36 7.77 16.23
N VAL A 620 -5.86 8.08 17.43
CA VAL A 620 -6.02 9.38 18.08
C VAL A 620 -4.70 10.13 18.02
N ALA A 621 -4.58 11.02 17.04
CA ALA A 621 -3.38 11.78 16.77
C ALA A 621 -3.36 13.08 17.58
N LEU A 622 -2.29 13.24 18.36
CA LEU A 622 -2.10 14.37 19.28
C LEU A 622 -1.19 15.45 18.67
N MET A 623 -1.29 16.66 19.23
CA MET A 623 -0.50 17.83 18.82
C MET A 623 0.98 17.77 19.17
#